data_AF-A0A969FCV0-F1
#
_entry.id   AF-A0A969FCV0-F1
#
_cell.length_a   1.000
_cell.length_b   1.000
_cell.length_c   1.000
_cell.angle_alpha   90.00
_cell.angle_beta   90.00
_cell.angle_gamma   90.00
#
_symmetry.space_group_name_H-M   'P 1'
#
loop_
_entity.id
_entity.type
_entity.pdbx_description
1 polymer ?
#
loop_
_entity_poly.entity_id
_entity_poly.type
_entity_poly.pdbx_seq_one_letter_code
_entity_poly.pdbx_strand_id
1 'polypeptide(L)'
;IVHASMILILLGAIVGAMTGFFAQEMVPSGETFRIQNIFDAGPWAAGQIPKDWSVRVNRFWIDYTPEGTIDQFYSDLSVLDDQGAEIKRKTIHVNEPLRHRGVTLYQADWAIAAVRIRLNNSPILQLPMAPLDTGSGRIWGTWIPTKPDLSEGVSVLAKDLQGMLLVYDMEGKLISTVRQGMSTEVNGVTLAIAEIVGSTGLQIKADPGIPIVYTGFGLLMVSVLMSYISHSQIWALEETGKFYIGGRTNRAQVAFEREMLEILDGLESSKLEAKAVNSEKSLVPNS
;
A
#
# COMPACT_ATOMS: atom_id res chain seq x y z
N ILE A 1 -23.18 0.38 19.65
CA ILE A 1 -22.52 0.07 18.36
C ILE A 1 -21.14 0.72 18.29
N VAL A 2 -21.00 2.03 18.52
CA VAL A 2 -19.69 2.74 18.54
C VAL A 2 -18.63 2.03 19.40
N HIS A 3 -18.94 1.72 20.67
CA HIS A 3 -18.01 1.02 21.56
C HIS A 3 -17.59 -0.36 21.02
N ALA A 4 -18.52 -1.11 20.43
CA ALA A 4 -18.24 -2.42 19.85
C ALA A 4 -17.33 -2.32 18.61
N SER A 5 -17.54 -1.30 17.75
CA SER A 5 -16.66 -1.06 16.60
C SER A 5 -15.25 -0.68 17.02
N MET A 6 -15.08 0.12 18.08
CA MET A 6 -13.77 0.49 18.61
C MET A 6 -13.01 -0.73 19.15
N ILE A 7 -13.70 -1.61 19.89
CA ILE A 7 -13.13 -2.86 20.38
C ILE A 7 -12.73 -3.76 19.21
N LEU A 8 -13.54 -3.84 18.15
CA LEU A 8 -13.24 -4.66 16.98
C LEU A 8 -12.01 -4.15 16.22
N ILE A 9 -11.88 -2.83 16.04
CA ILE A 9 -10.69 -2.21 15.44
C ILE A 9 -9.44 -2.53 16.27
N LEU A 10 -9.53 -2.37 17.59
CA LEU A 10 -8.42 -2.68 18.50
C LEU A 10 -8.04 -4.16 18.43
N LEU A 11 -9.02 -5.06 18.42
CA LEU A 11 -8.79 -6.50 18.28
C LEU A 11 -8.10 -6.83 16.95
N GLY A 12 -8.54 -6.22 15.85
CA GLY A 12 -7.89 -6.39 14.55
C GLY A 12 -6.44 -5.92 14.54
N ALA A 13 -6.15 -4.77 15.17
CA ALA A 13 -4.79 -4.27 15.31
C ALA A 13 -3.91 -5.20 16.15
N ILE A 14 -4.44 -5.74 17.27
CA ILE A 14 -3.73 -6.73 18.10
C ILE A 14 -3.44 -7.99 17.28
N VAL A 15 -4.42 -8.53 16.56
CA VAL A 15 -4.23 -9.72 15.71
C VAL A 15 -3.15 -9.46 14.65
N GLY A 16 -3.20 -8.30 13.98
CA GLY A 16 -2.19 -7.90 12.99
C GLY A 16 -0.79 -7.81 13.58
N ALA A 17 -0.63 -7.17 14.74
CA ALA A 17 0.65 -7.05 15.42
C ALA A 17 1.19 -8.39 15.94
N MET A 18 0.31 -9.32 16.35
CA MET A 18 0.72 -10.60 16.92
C MET A 18 1.01 -11.67 15.86
N THR A 19 0.33 -11.62 14.71
CA THR A 19 0.39 -12.66 13.67
C THR A 19 1.01 -12.18 12.36
N GLY A 20 1.13 -10.88 12.14
CA GLY A 20 1.72 -10.31 10.94
C GLY A 20 3.25 -10.28 10.96
N PHE A 21 3.83 -10.07 9.78
CA PHE A 21 5.27 -9.85 9.62
C PHE A 21 5.57 -8.82 8.54
N PHE A 22 6.77 -8.26 8.65
CA PHE A 22 7.41 -7.40 7.67
C PHE A 22 8.83 -7.91 7.38
N ALA A 23 9.12 -7.99 6.09
CA ALA A 23 10.42 -8.36 5.57
C ALA A 23 10.83 -7.41 4.44
N GLN A 24 12.12 -7.34 4.17
CA GLN A 24 12.66 -6.57 3.05
C GLN A 24 13.74 -7.38 2.36
N GLU A 25 13.63 -7.51 1.04
CA GLU A 25 14.58 -8.27 0.23
C GLU A 25 15.12 -7.39 -0.88
N MET A 26 16.44 -7.43 -1.11
CA MET A 26 17.09 -6.81 -2.27
C MET A 26 17.54 -7.91 -3.20
N VAL A 27 16.85 -8.08 -4.33
CA VAL A 27 16.98 -9.27 -5.16
C VAL A 27 17.39 -8.88 -6.59
N PRO A 28 18.53 -9.41 -7.09
CA PRO A 28 18.97 -9.20 -8.46
C PRO A 28 17.98 -9.72 -9.51
N SER A 29 17.94 -9.05 -10.66
CA SER A 29 17.18 -9.53 -11.82
C SER A 29 17.69 -10.91 -12.27
N GLY A 30 16.75 -11.83 -12.45
CA GLY A 30 17.00 -13.23 -12.84
C GLY A 30 17.04 -14.21 -11.67
N GLU A 31 17.13 -13.73 -10.42
CA GLU A 31 17.24 -14.59 -9.25
C GLU A 31 15.87 -14.99 -8.66
N THR A 32 15.89 -16.10 -7.93
CA THR A 32 14.74 -16.60 -7.17
C THR A 32 15.08 -16.55 -5.69
N PHE A 33 14.16 -16.05 -4.88
CA PHE A 33 14.36 -15.89 -3.46
C PHE A 33 13.18 -16.45 -2.66
N ARG A 34 13.49 -16.86 -1.43
CA ARG A 34 12.53 -17.07 -0.36
C ARG A 34 12.71 -15.96 0.67
N ILE A 35 11.61 -15.61 1.34
CA ILE A 35 11.59 -14.57 2.36
C ILE A 35 12.47 -15.02 3.53
N GLN A 36 13.52 -14.25 3.82
CA GLN A 36 14.52 -14.54 4.85
C GLN A 36 14.75 -13.33 5.76
N ASN A 37 14.83 -12.14 5.17
CA ASN A 37 15.17 -10.89 5.85
C ASN A 37 13.95 -10.26 6.54
N ILE A 38 13.41 -10.98 7.52
CA ILE A 38 12.30 -10.55 8.37
C ILE A 38 12.85 -9.70 9.52
N PHE A 39 12.48 -8.43 9.57
CA PHE A 39 12.99 -7.50 10.59
C PHE A 39 11.94 -7.10 11.63
N ASP A 40 10.67 -7.36 11.36
CA ASP A 40 9.57 -7.17 12.31
C ASP A 40 8.55 -8.29 12.14
N ALA A 41 8.24 -8.99 13.24
CA ALA A 41 7.34 -10.12 13.25
C ALA A 41 6.70 -10.28 14.62
N GLY A 42 5.39 -10.47 14.63
CA GLY A 42 4.65 -10.77 15.85
C GLY A 42 5.03 -12.11 16.47
N PRO A 43 4.77 -12.33 17.78
CA PRO A 43 5.10 -13.58 18.48
C PRO A 43 4.53 -14.86 17.85
N TRP A 44 3.46 -14.74 17.07
CA TRP A 44 2.76 -15.85 16.41
C TRP A 44 2.78 -15.75 14.88
N ALA A 45 3.70 -14.97 14.31
CA ALA A 45 3.79 -14.75 12.87
C ALA A 45 4.33 -15.95 12.08
N ALA A 46 4.88 -16.97 12.74
CA ALA A 46 5.50 -18.13 12.10
C ALA A 46 4.57 -18.87 11.10
N GLY A 47 3.25 -18.83 11.34
CA GLY A 47 2.26 -19.43 10.42
C GLY A 47 1.98 -18.60 9.16
N GLN A 48 2.33 -17.31 9.14
CA GLN A 48 2.15 -16.43 7.98
C GLN A 48 3.37 -16.43 7.05
N ILE A 49 4.55 -16.82 7.56
CA ILE A 49 5.77 -16.86 6.76
C ILE A 49 5.68 -18.06 5.80
N PRO A 50 5.68 -17.81 4.47
CA PRO A 50 5.54 -18.87 3.49
C PRO A 50 6.76 -19.78 3.45
N LYS A 51 6.52 -21.09 3.36
CA LYS A 51 7.56 -22.11 3.26
C LYS A 51 7.49 -22.92 1.97
N ASP A 52 6.35 -22.83 1.29
CA ASP A 52 5.93 -23.71 0.22
C ASP A 52 5.84 -23.02 -1.16
N TRP A 53 6.36 -21.80 -1.24
CA TRP A 53 6.51 -21.06 -2.49
C TRP A 53 7.69 -20.08 -2.41
N SER A 54 8.13 -19.62 -3.57
CA SER A 54 9.21 -18.66 -3.74
C SER A 54 8.83 -17.61 -4.78
N VAL A 55 9.65 -16.57 -4.90
CA VAL A 55 9.45 -15.52 -5.91
C VAL A 55 10.68 -15.40 -6.76
N ARG A 56 10.48 -15.42 -8.08
CA ARG A 56 11.50 -15.10 -9.07
C ARG A 56 11.34 -13.66 -9.53
N VAL A 57 12.43 -12.91 -9.50
CA VAL A 57 12.52 -11.61 -10.18
C VAL A 57 12.91 -11.89 -11.62
N ASN A 58 11.95 -11.84 -12.54
CA ASN A 58 12.23 -12.07 -13.96
C ASN A 58 13.03 -10.89 -14.53
N ARG A 59 12.63 -9.67 -14.17
CA ARG A 59 13.26 -8.43 -14.63
C ARG A 59 12.92 -7.28 -13.70
N PHE A 60 13.91 -6.43 -13.44
CA PHE A 60 13.72 -5.10 -12.85
C PHE A 60 14.18 -4.04 -13.86
N TRP A 61 13.43 -2.94 -13.97
CA TRP A 61 13.83 -1.78 -14.77
C TRP A 61 13.23 -0.48 -14.22
N ILE A 62 13.81 0.63 -14.67
CA ILE A 62 13.41 1.98 -14.30
C ILE A 62 13.04 2.71 -15.58
N ASP A 63 11.85 3.29 -15.59
CA ASP A 63 11.46 4.24 -16.64
C ASP A 63 11.90 5.65 -16.20
N TYR A 64 12.42 6.40 -17.17
CA TYR A 64 12.93 7.74 -16.96
C TYR A 64 12.13 8.73 -17.81
N THR A 65 11.94 9.93 -17.28
CA THR A 65 11.35 11.04 -18.03
C THR A 65 12.32 11.51 -19.14
N PRO A 66 11.85 12.26 -20.16
CA PRO A 66 12.73 12.83 -21.18
C PRO A 66 13.86 13.70 -20.62
N GLU A 67 13.67 14.29 -19.44
CA GLU A 67 14.65 15.09 -18.71
C GLU A 67 15.68 14.24 -17.94
N GLY A 68 15.55 12.92 -17.97
CA GLY A 68 16.46 11.97 -17.33
C GLY A 68 16.16 11.71 -15.84
N THR A 69 15.05 12.22 -15.31
CA THR A 69 14.61 11.94 -13.94
C THR A 69 13.87 10.60 -13.86
N ILE A 70 13.79 10.01 -12.66
CA ILE A 70 13.09 8.74 -12.46
C ILE A 70 11.58 8.98 -12.56
N ASP A 71 10.91 8.22 -13.40
CA ASP A 71 9.44 8.22 -13.55
C ASP A 71 8.80 7.08 -12.75
N GLN A 72 9.23 5.84 -13.00
CA GLN A 72 8.62 4.67 -12.37
C GLN A 72 9.59 3.49 -12.24
N PHE A 73 9.38 2.68 -11.20
CA PHE A 73 10.10 1.43 -10.96
C PHE A 73 9.20 0.24 -11.28
N TYR A 74 9.70 -0.69 -12.07
CA TYR A 74 8.97 -1.90 -12.43
C TYR A 74 9.72 -3.16 -12.05
N SER A 75 9.00 -4.11 -11.47
CA SER A 75 9.50 -5.45 -11.17
C SER A 75 8.55 -6.49 -11.73
N ASP A 76 9.00 -7.28 -12.69
CA ASP A 76 8.28 -8.43 -13.20
C ASP A 76 8.58 -9.65 -12.34
N LEU A 77 7.56 -10.12 -11.61
CA LEU A 77 7.70 -11.15 -10.58
C LEU A 77 6.86 -12.38 -10.92
N SER A 78 7.45 -13.56 -10.72
CA SER A 78 6.76 -14.84 -10.79
C SER A 78 6.76 -15.52 -9.42
N VAL A 79 5.58 -15.89 -8.94
CA VAL A 79 5.40 -16.77 -7.78
C VAL A 79 5.54 -18.20 -8.26
N LEU A 80 6.45 -18.94 -7.64
CA LEU A 80 6.76 -20.32 -7.96
C LEU A 80 6.31 -21.24 -6.81
N ASP A 81 5.74 -22.39 -7.13
CA ASP A 81 5.46 -23.43 -6.12
C ASP A 81 6.75 -24.15 -5.68
N ASP A 82 6.61 -25.11 -4.77
CA ASP A 82 7.73 -25.95 -4.31
C ASP A 82 8.37 -26.83 -5.40
N GLN A 83 7.69 -27.03 -6.53
CA GLN A 83 8.23 -27.75 -7.69
C GLN A 83 8.93 -26.80 -8.69
N GLY A 84 8.90 -25.49 -8.43
CA GLY A 84 9.45 -24.45 -9.31
C GLY A 84 8.54 -24.06 -10.47
N ALA A 85 7.29 -24.52 -10.49
CA ALA A 85 6.34 -24.14 -11.53
C ALA A 85 5.76 -22.75 -11.25
N GLU A 86 5.64 -21.94 -12.30
CA GLU A 86 5.05 -20.60 -12.20
C GLU A 86 3.54 -20.69 -11.96
N ILE A 87 3.10 -20.24 -10.79
CA ILE A 87 1.68 -20.20 -10.39
C ILE A 87 1.05 -18.88 -10.82
N LYS A 88 1.80 -17.78 -10.71
CA LYS A 88 1.30 -16.43 -10.92
C LYS A 88 2.44 -15.51 -11.32
N ARG A 89 2.26 -14.76 -12.41
CA ARG A 89 3.16 -13.68 -12.81
C ARG A 89 2.44 -12.34 -12.75
N LYS A 90 3.15 -11.31 -12.28
CA LYS A 90 2.66 -9.94 -12.30
C LYS A 90 3.84 -8.97 -12.35
N THR A 91 3.74 -7.97 -13.22
CA THR A 91 4.58 -6.77 -13.17
C THR A 91 4.01 -5.81 -12.12
N ILE A 92 4.80 -5.52 -11.10
CA ILE A 92 4.45 -4.56 -10.05
C ILE A 92 5.18 -3.24 -10.27
N HIS A 93 4.62 -2.18 -9.71
CA HIS A 93 5.23 -0.85 -9.62
C HIS A 93 4.75 -0.15 -8.35
N VAL A 94 5.19 1.09 -8.12
CA VAL A 94 4.78 1.87 -6.94
C VAL A 94 3.25 1.96 -6.90
N ASN A 95 2.64 1.64 -5.75
CA ASN A 95 1.20 1.54 -5.50
C ASN A 95 0.45 0.37 -6.16
N GLU A 96 1.10 -0.47 -6.97
CA GLU A 96 0.48 -1.66 -7.55
C GLU A 96 1.20 -2.97 -7.16
N PRO A 97 0.92 -3.52 -5.95
CA PRO A 97 1.66 -4.66 -5.43
C PRO A 97 1.22 -6.01 -6.01
N LEU A 98 2.04 -7.04 -5.75
CA LEU A 98 1.71 -8.45 -5.95
C LEU A 98 1.14 -9.00 -4.64
N ARG A 99 -0.03 -9.63 -4.71
CA ARG A 99 -0.66 -10.32 -3.57
C ARG A 99 -0.77 -11.81 -3.85
N HIS A 100 -0.33 -12.63 -2.89
CA HIS A 100 -0.44 -14.08 -2.95
C HIS A 100 -0.55 -14.67 -1.53
N ARG A 101 -1.58 -15.50 -1.28
CA ARG A 101 -1.80 -16.22 -0.01
C ARG A 101 -1.61 -15.37 1.26
N GLY A 102 -2.21 -14.18 1.29
CA GLY A 102 -2.14 -13.26 2.44
C GLY A 102 -0.84 -12.44 2.55
N VAL A 103 0.16 -12.72 1.71
CA VAL A 103 1.40 -11.95 1.60
C VAL A 103 1.30 -10.94 0.47
N THR A 104 1.78 -9.73 0.71
CA THR A 104 1.84 -8.64 -0.26
C THR A 104 3.27 -8.20 -0.46
N LEU A 105 3.71 -8.12 -1.71
CA LEU A 105 5.02 -7.64 -2.13
C LEU A 105 4.87 -6.28 -2.81
N TYR A 106 5.51 -5.28 -2.23
CA TYR A 106 5.56 -3.91 -2.72
C TYR A 106 6.95 -3.62 -3.28
N GLN A 107 7.01 -2.90 -4.40
CA GLN A 107 8.26 -2.27 -4.81
C GLN A 107 8.53 -1.09 -3.86
N ALA A 108 9.71 -1.09 -3.24
CA ALA A 108 10.07 -0.10 -2.22
C ALA A 108 11.46 0.52 -2.45
N ASP A 109 12.38 -0.23 -3.07
CA ASP A 109 13.74 0.25 -3.30
C ASP A 109 14.36 -0.39 -4.56
N TRP A 110 15.62 -0.05 -4.84
CA TRP A 110 16.43 -0.62 -5.91
C TRP A 110 17.94 -0.48 -5.65
N ALA A 111 18.74 -1.33 -6.30
CA ALA A 111 20.19 -1.25 -6.28
C ALA A 111 20.79 -1.75 -7.60
N ILE A 112 22.11 -1.61 -7.76
CA ILE A 112 22.87 -2.29 -8.80
C ILE A 112 23.59 -3.47 -8.16
N ALA A 113 23.24 -4.69 -8.56
CA ALA A 113 23.79 -5.92 -8.00
C ALA A 113 25.19 -6.20 -8.54
N ALA A 114 25.34 -6.07 -9.85
CA ALA A 114 26.51 -6.53 -10.56
C ALA A 114 26.64 -5.86 -11.93
N VAL A 115 27.84 -5.92 -12.49
CA VAL A 115 28.10 -5.65 -13.90
C VAL A 115 28.59 -6.93 -14.56
N ARG A 116 28.03 -7.25 -15.72
CA ARG A 116 28.49 -8.32 -16.59
C ARG A 116 29.45 -7.74 -17.60
N ILE A 117 30.68 -8.23 -17.58
CA ILE A 117 31.77 -7.74 -18.43
C ILE A 117 32.38 -8.87 -19.25
N ARG A 118 33.11 -8.49 -20.30
CA ARG A 118 34.00 -9.37 -21.04
C ARG A 118 35.35 -8.70 -21.20
N LEU A 119 36.42 -9.43 -20.91
CA LEU A 119 37.80 -8.97 -21.08
C LEU A 119 38.38 -9.67 -22.31
N ASN A 120 38.72 -8.93 -23.36
CA ASN A 120 39.14 -9.49 -24.65
C ASN A 120 38.11 -10.55 -25.15
N ASN A 121 38.54 -11.81 -25.26
CA ASN A 121 37.72 -12.95 -25.67
C ASN A 121 37.35 -13.88 -24.50
N SER A 122 37.34 -13.37 -23.26
CA SER A 122 36.93 -14.16 -22.09
C SER A 122 35.44 -14.55 -22.16
N PRO A 123 35.00 -15.53 -21.35
CA PRO A 123 33.60 -15.64 -20.98
C PRO A 123 33.08 -14.35 -20.33
N ILE A 124 31.76 -14.18 -20.30
CA ILE A 124 31.15 -13.09 -19.53
C ILE A 124 31.39 -13.36 -18.05
N LEU A 125 31.99 -12.39 -17.37
CA LEU A 125 32.22 -12.40 -15.93
C LEU A 125 31.18 -11.49 -15.27
N GLN A 126 30.53 -11.97 -14.21
CA GLN A 126 29.63 -11.16 -13.39
C GLN A 126 30.36 -10.70 -12.14
N LEU A 127 30.63 -9.41 -12.03
CA LEU A 127 31.31 -8.83 -10.87
C LEU A 127 30.29 -8.08 -10.01
N PRO A 128 30.24 -8.34 -8.69
CA PRO A 128 29.32 -7.63 -7.80
C PRO A 128 29.68 -6.15 -7.75
N MET A 129 28.66 -5.31 -7.65
CA MET A 129 28.83 -3.87 -7.44
C MET A 129 28.41 -3.52 -6.02
N ALA A 130 29.29 -2.81 -5.31
CA ALA A 130 29.04 -2.36 -3.94
C ALA A 130 28.56 -0.91 -3.95
N PRO A 131 27.57 -0.53 -3.10
CA PRO A 131 27.23 0.86 -2.91
C PRO A 131 28.41 1.62 -2.28
N LEU A 132 28.67 2.83 -2.76
CA LEU A 132 29.68 3.75 -2.26
C LEU A 132 28.99 4.91 -1.54
N ASP A 133 29.44 5.21 -0.33
CA ASP A 133 28.95 6.38 0.42
C ASP A 133 29.67 7.64 -0.07
N THR A 134 28.96 8.46 -0.83
CA THR A 134 29.46 9.74 -1.35
C THR A 134 28.80 10.94 -0.70
N GLY A 135 27.97 10.75 0.34
CA GLY A 135 27.18 11.79 1.01
C GLY A 135 26.11 12.48 0.14
N SER A 136 26.16 12.30 -1.18
CA SER A 136 25.20 12.81 -2.15
C SER A 136 25.04 11.81 -3.30
N GLY A 137 23.79 11.40 -3.54
CA GLY A 137 23.43 10.41 -4.56
C GLY A 137 23.80 8.97 -4.19
N ARG A 138 23.32 8.02 -4.99
CA ARG A 138 23.71 6.62 -4.90
C ARG A 138 24.69 6.31 -6.03
N ILE A 139 25.85 5.79 -5.68
CA ILE A 139 26.85 5.32 -6.64
C ILE A 139 27.19 3.88 -6.28
N TRP A 140 27.35 3.05 -7.29
CA TRP A 140 27.85 1.69 -7.12
C TRP A 140 29.18 1.56 -7.82
N GLY A 141 30.09 0.83 -7.21
CA GLY A 141 31.43 0.61 -7.74
C GLY A 141 31.83 -0.85 -7.70
N THR A 142 32.68 -1.23 -8.63
CA THR A 142 33.43 -2.49 -8.57
C THR A 142 34.84 -2.27 -9.09
N TRP A 143 35.75 -3.15 -8.73
CA TRP A 143 37.12 -3.14 -9.24
C TRP A 143 37.32 -4.34 -10.17
N ILE A 144 37.84 -4.07 -11.36
CA ILE A 144 38.05 -5.05 -12.41
C ILE A 144 39.55 -5.28 -12.59
N PRO A 145 40.08 -6.47 -12.29
CA PRO A 145 41.47 -6.79 -12.59
C PRO A 145 41.68 -6.85 -14.11
N THR A 146 42.70 -6.13 -14.59
CA THR A 146 43.17 -6.22 -15.99
C THR A 146 44.28 -7.26 -16.15
N LYS A 147 44.90 -7.70 -15.05
CA LYS A 147 45.92 -8.76 -15.02
C LYS A 147 45.53 -9.90 -14.05
N PRO A 148 45.91 -11.17 -14.34
CA PRO A 148 45.60 -12.31 -13.47
C PRO A 148 46.23 -12.25 -12.07
N ASP A 149 47.34 -11.51 -11.92
CA ASP A 149 48.05 -11.33 -10.66
C ASP A 149 47.45 -10.23 -9.76
N LEU A 150 46.37 -9.59 -10.21
CA LEU A 150 45.68 -8.49 -9.52
C LEU A 150 46.55 -7.24 -9.33
N SER A 151 47.70 -7.14 -10.00
CA SER A 151 48.61 -6.00 -9.88
C SER A 151 48.06 -4.71 -10.52
N GLU A 152 47.23 -4.87 -11.56
CA GLU A 152 46.61 -3.78 -12.29
C GLU A 152 45.12 -4.04 -12.49
N GLY A 153 44.34 -2.97 -12.41
CA GLY A 153 42.91 -2.99 -12.67
C GLY A 153 42.35 -1.61 -12.88
N VAL A 154 41.03 -1.56 -13.04
CA VAL A 154 40.27 -0.33 -13.19
C VAL A 154 39.07 -0.33 -12.26
N SER A 155 38.73 0.84 -11.74
CA SER A 155 37.51 1.02 -10.95
C SER A 155 36.37 1.43 -11.88
N VAL A 156 35.27 0.70 -11.84
CA VAL A 156 34.09 0.97 -12.66
C VAL A 156 32.95 1.42 -11.76
N LEU A 157 32.43 2.61 -12.03
CA LEU A 157 31.34 3.23 -11.28
C LEU A 157 30.09 3.37 -12.13
N ALA A 158 28.93 3.10 -11.53
CA ALA A 158 27.61 3.35 -12.11
C ALA A 158 26.77 4.22 -11.16
N LYS A 159 26.04 5.18 -11.72
CA LYS A 159 25.16 6.08 -10.96
C LYS A 159 23.69 5.68 -11.04
N ASP A 160 23.31 5.00 -12.12
CA ASP A 160 21.94 4.62 -12.44
C ASP A 160 21.93 3.37 -13.34
N LEU A 161 20.72 2.98 -13.77
CA LEU A 161 20.49 1.89 -14.71
C LEU A 161 20.28 2.38 -16.16
N GLN A 162 20.60 3.64 -16.48
CA GLN A 162 20.54 4.16 -17.86
C GLN A 162 21.69 3.62 -18.73
N GLY A 163 22.64 2.90 -18.12
CA GLY A 163 23.65 2.14 -18.83
C GLY A 163 25.01 2.84 -18.96
N MET A 164 25.21 4.00 -18.33
CA MET A 164 26.50 4.71 -18.37
C MET A 164 27.40 4.32 -17.18
N LEU A 165 28.62 3.91 -17.48
CA LEU A 165 29.65 3.58 -16.49
C LEU A 165 30.90 4.44 -16.69
N LEU A 166 31.48 4.85 -15.57
CA LEU A 166 32.71 5.63 -15.51
C LEU A 166 33.87 4.71 -15.13
N VAL A 167 34.94 4.73 -15.91
CA VAL A 167 36.11 3.87 -15.73
C VAL A 167 37.29 4.72 -15.27
N TYR A 168 37.81 4.42 -14.10
CA TYR A 168 38.92 5.12 -13.45
C TYR A 168 40.16 4.23 -13.34
N ASP A 169 41.34 4.84 -13.42
CA ASP A 169 42.60 4.16 -13.12
C ASP A 169 42.79 3.99 -11.60
N MET A 170 43.93 3.41 -11.21
CA MET A 170 44.28 3.16 -9.81
C MET A 170 44.60 4.47 -9.06
N GLU A 171 44.95 5.52 -9.78
CA GLU A 171 45.22 6.87 -9.26
C GLU A 171 43.94 7.70 -9.11
N GLY A 172 42.78 7.19 -9.53
CA GLY A 172 41.48 7.84 -9.43
C GLY A 172 41.19 8.86 -10.54
N LYS A 173 41.95 8.83 -11.64
CA LYS A 173 41.71 9.64 -12.83
C LYS A 173 40.78 8.90 -13.80
N LEU A 174 39.81 9.64 -14.34
CA LEU A 174 38.86 9.12 -15.32
C LEU A 174 39.59 8.77 -16.62
N ILE A 175 39.59 7.49 -16.99
CA ILE A 175 40.16 7.01 -18.25
C ILE A 175 39.11 7.10 -19.36
N SER A 176 37.89 6.63 -19.10
CA SER A 176 36.86 6.49 -20.12
C SER A 176 35.44 6.48 -19.54
N THR A 177 34.46 6.74 -20.40
CA THR A 177 33.03 6.58 -20.11
C THR A 177 32.46 5.59 -21.11
N VAL A 178 31.93 4.47 -20.61
CA VAL A 178 31.46 3.35 -21.42
C VAL A 178 29.98 3.14 -21.16
N ARG A 179 29.22 2.88 -22.22
CA ARG A 179 27.82 2.50 -22.11
C ARG A 179 27.68 0.98 -22.21
N GLN A 180 26.62 0.45 -21.61
CA GLN A 180 26.22 -0.93 -21.81
C GLN A 180 26.15 -1.28 -23.31
N GLY A 181 26.74 -2.41 -23.67
CA GLY A 181 26.91 -2.87 -25.05
C GLY A 181 28.16 -2.35 -25.76
N MET A 182 28.89 -1.39 -25.18
CA MET A 182 30.13 -0.84 -25.74
C MET A 182 31.37 -1.40 -25.04
N SER A 183 32.53 -1.16 -25.65
CA SER A 183 33.84 -1.52 -25.11
C SER A 183 34.81 -0.36 -25.10
N THR A 184 35.85 -0.47 -24.28
CA THR A 184 36.97 0.48 -24.21
C THR A 184 38.28 -0.27 -24.00
N GLU A 185 39.39 0.35 -24.39
CA GLU A 185 40.73 -0.18 -24.16
C GLU A 185 41.28 0.38 -22.84
N VAL A 186 41.62 -0.51 -21.90
CA VAL A 186 42.19 -0.17 -20.59
C VAL A 186 43.35 -1.11 -20.28
N ASN A 187 44.51 -0.55 -19.96
CA ASN A 187 45.74 -1.30 -19.67
C ASN A 187 46.10 -2.37 -20.74
N GLY A 188 45.81 -2.08 -22.01
CA GLY A 188 46.06 -3.01 -23.13
C GLY A 188 45.07 -4.18 -23.22
N VAL A 189 43.93 -4.11 -22.53
CA VAL A 189 42.84 -5.07 -22.56
C VAL A 189 41.56 -4.40 -23.03
N THR A 190 40.84 -5.04 -23.92
CA THR A 190 39.50 -4.63 -24.34
C THR A 190 38.49 -4.99 -23.24
N LEU A 191 38.00 -3.99 -22.51
CA LEU A 191 36.92 -4.14 -21.53
C LEU A 191 35.58 -3.85 -22.22
N ALA A 192 34.76 -4.88 -22.40
CA ALA A 192 33.39 -4.74 -22.91
C ALA A 192 32.37 -4.85 -21.77
N ILE A 193 31.42 -3.91 -21.70
CA ILE A 193 30.31 -3.94 -20.74
C ILE A 193 29.13 -4.64 -21.41
N ALA A 194 28.80 -5.85 -21.00
CA ALA A 194 27.67 -6.60 -21.56
C ALA A 194 26.32 -6.10 -20.98
N GLU A 195 26.22 -6.00 -19.65
CA GLU A 195 24.96 -5.67 -18.99
C GLU A 195 25.19 -5.11 -17.58
N ILE A 196 24.35 -4.17 -17.16
CA ILE A 196 24.23 -3.77 -15.74
C ILE A 196 23.06 -4.54 -15.13
N VAL A 197 23.32 -5.32 -14.09
CA VAL A 197 22.30 -6.13 -13.41
C VAL A 197 21.71 -5.32 -12.26
N GLY A 198 20.49 -4.84 -12.45
CA GLY A 198 19.72 -4.17 -11.40
C GLY A 198 19.05 -5.14 -10.42
N SER A 199 18.92 -4.73 -9.17
CA SER A 199 18.13 -5.39 -8.12
C SER A 199 16.88 -4.60 -7.80
N THR A 200 15.79 -5.31 -7.53
CA THR A 200 14.59 -4.74 -6.94
C THR A 200 14.62 -4.90 -5.43
N GLY A 201 14.30 -3.82 -4.71
CA GLY A 201 14.01 -3.83 -3.30
C GLY A 201 12.52 -4.05 -3.07
N LEU A 202 12.19 -5.19 -2.49
CA LEU A 202 10.82 -5.62 -2.22
C LEU A 202 10.54 -5.51 -0.73
N GLN A 203 9.51 -4.75 -0.38
CA GLN A 203 8.94 -4.76 0.96
C GLN A 203 7.81 -5.79 0.99
N ILE A 204 7.89 -6.73 1.92
CA ILE A 204 7.01 -7.89 1.97
C ILE A 204 6.27 -7.88 3.30
N LYS A 205 4.94 -7.88 3.23
CA LYS A 205 4.07 -7.76 4.40
C LYS A 205 2.97 -8.82 4.38
N ALA A 206 2.70 -9.43 5.53
CA ALA A 206 1.46 -10.15 5.79
C ALA A 206 0.81 -9.58 7.06
N ASP A 207 -0.49 -9.30 6.99
CA ASP A 207 -1.24 -8.73 8.11
C ASP A 207 -2.69 -9.23 8.08
N PRO A 208 -2.97 -10.34 8.79
CA PRO A 208 -4.30 -10.92 8.89
C PRO A 208 -5.31 -10.05 9.65
N GLY A 209 -4.86 -9.01 10.36
CA GLY A 209 -5.71 -8.11 11.13
C GLY A 209 -6.49 -7.12 10.28
N ILE A 210 -6.01 -6.80 9.08
CA ILE A 210 -6.59 -5.78 8.19
C ILE A 210 -8.09 -5.98 7.93
N PRO A 211 -8.60 -7.17 7.58
CA PRO A 211 -10.04 -7.35 7.36
C PRO A 211 -10.89 -7.07 8.62
N ILE A 212 -10.39 -7.42 9.80
CA ILE A 212 -11.08 -7.18 11.08
C ILE A 212 -11.15 -5.67 11.36
N VAL A 213 -10.02 -4.97 11.16
CA VAL A 213 -9.95 -3.51 11.29
C VAL A 213 -10.93 -2.83 10.35
N TYR A 214 -10.97 -3.22 9.07
CA TYR A 214 -11.91 -2.64 8.11
C TYR A 214 -13.36 -2.93 8.44
N THR A 215 -13.67 -4.12 8.96
CA THR A 215 -15.01 -4.45 9.43
C THR A 215 -15.43 -3.55 10.61
N GLY A 216 -14.53 -3.36 11.59
CA GLY A 216 -14.76 -2.46 12.71
C GLY A 216 -14.93 -1.01 12.25
N PHE A 217 -14.11 -0.54 11.32
CA PHE A 217 -14.23 0.80 10.74
C PHE A 217 -15.55 1.00 9.99
N GLY A 218 -15.99 0.02 9.19
CA GLY A 218 -17.28 0.06 8.51
C GLY A 218 -18.46 0.13 9.48
N LEU A 219 -18.44 -0.67 10.56
CA LEU A 219 -19.45 -0.60 11.62
C LEU A 219 -19.44 0.77 12.33
N LEU A 220 -18.26 1.35 12.53
CA LEU A 220 -18.13 2.69 13.12
C LEU A 220 -18.81 3.73 12.22
N MET A 221 -18.53 3.71 10.91
CA MET A 221 -19.18 4.61 9.94
C MET A 221 -20.71 4.49 9.98
N VAL A 222 -21.24 3.26 9.91
CA VAL A 222 -22.69 3.00 9.98
C VAL A 222 -23.27 3.49 11.31
N SER A 223 -22.57 3.29 12.42
CA SER A 223 -23.04 3.70 13.74
C SER A 223 -23.15 5.22 13.87
N VAL A 224 -22.22 5.96 13.27
CA VAL A 224 -22.25 7.42 13.22
C VAL A 224 -23.43 7.88 12.37
N LEU A 225 -23.64 7.29 11.19
CA LEU A 225 -24.78 7.60 10.33
C LEU A 225 -26.13 7.34 11.02
N MET A 226 -26.28 6.18 11.67
CA MET A 226 -27.48 5.87 12.45
C MET A 226 -27.68 6.83 13.62
N SER A 227 -26.61 7.35 14.21
CA SER A 227 -26.72 8.33 15.29
C SER A 227 -27.33 9.66 14.87
N TYR A 228 -27.42 9.96 13.57
CA TYR A 228 -28.12 11.16 13.07
C TYR A 228 -29.62 10.94 12.88
N ILE A 229 -30.11 9.70 12.98
CA ILE A 229 -31.54 9.41 12.93
C ILE A 229 -32.13 9.81 14.28
N SER A 230 -33.00 10.82 14.26
CA SER A 230 -33.74 11.27 15.43
C SER A 230 -34.92 10.33 15.67
N HIS A 231 -35.08 9.88 16.89
CA HIS A 231 -36.29 9.18 17.33
C HIS A 231 -37.10 10.09 18.24
N SER A 232 -38.38 10.23 17.90
CA SER A 232 -39.36 10.98 18.68
C SER A 232 -40.49 10.03 19.10
N GLN A 233 -40.88 10.10 20.36
CA GLN A 233 -41.97 9.33 20.95
C GLN A 233 -43.01 10.31 21.48
N ILE A 234 -44.29 10.05 21.19
CA ILE A 234 -45.42 10.86 21.63
C ILE A 234 -46.34 9.95 22.44
N TRP A 235 -46.78 10.42 23.59
CA TRP A 235 -47.77 9.78 24.45
C TRP A 235 -48.96 10.71 24.64
N ALA A 236 -50.15 10.14 24.65
CA ALA A 236 -51.37 10.86 24.98
C ALA A 236 -52.14 10.10 26.08
N LEU A 237 -52.67 10.84 27.04
CA LEU A 237 -53.44 10.32 28.17
C LEU A 237 -54.69 11.18 28.36
N GLU A 238 -55.86 10.55 28.46
CA GLU A 238 -57.12 11.23 28.75
C GLU A 238 -57.61 10.84 30.15
N GLU A 239 -57.79 11.83 31.03
CA GLU A 239 -58.31 11.59 32.38
C GLU A 239 -59.23 12.74 32.82
N THR A 240 -60.44 12.41 33.30
CA THR A 240 -61.43 13.37 33.84
C THR A 240 -61.74 14.57 32.92
N GLY A 241 -61.87 14.34 31.61
CA GLY A 241 -62.17 15.37 30.62
C GLY A 241 -61.00 16.30 30.29
N LYS A 242 -59.78 15.98 30.74
CA LYS A 242 -58.53 16.64 30.36
C LYS A 242 -57.69 15.69 29.51
N PHE A 243 -57.20 16.19 28.38
CA PHE A 243 -56.33 15.47 27.47
C PHE A 243 -54.89 15.97 27.64
N TYR A 244 -53.99 15.07 28.03
CA TYR A 244 -52.58 15.32 28.23
C TYR A 244 -51.80 14.73 27.06
N ILE A 245 -50.96 15.55 26.42
CA ILE A 245 -50.03 15.10 25.39
C ILE A 245 -48.62 15.39 25.90
N GLY A 246 -47.76 14.38 25.87
CA GLY A 246 -46.35 14.50 26.21
C GLY A 246 -45.51 13.85 25.13
N GLY A 247 -44.28 14.33 24.95
CA GLY A 247 -43.38 13.79 23.96
C GLY A 247 -41.94 13.85 24.39
N ARG A 248 -41.14 12.92 23.90
CA ARG A 248 -39.69 12.91 24.10
C ARG A 248 -39.01 12.64 22.78
N THR A 249 -38.04 13.47 22.44
CA THR A 249 -37.14 13.25 21.31
C THR A 249 -35.70 13.17 21.80
N ASN A 250 -34.85 12.42 21.09
CA ASN A 250 -33.46 12.24 21.53
C ASN A 250 -32.54 13.40 21.12
N ARG A 251 -32.83 14.10 20.01
CA ARG A 251 -31.92 15.08 19.39
C ARG A 251 -32.65 16.27 18.75
N ALA A 252 -33.77 16.06 18.08
CA ALA A 252 -34.46 17.12 17.33
C ALA A 252 -35.48 17.90 18.17
N GLN A 253 -35.08 18.44 19.33
CA GLN A 253 -36.01 19.06 20.29
C GLN A 253 -36.83 20.21 19.70
N VAL A 254 -36.18 21.11 18.95
CA VAL A 254 -36.84 22.29 18.36
C VAL A 254 -37.77 21.91 17.20
N ALA A 255 -37.36 20.96 16.35
CA ALA A 255 -38.21 20.51 15.24
C ALA A 255 -39.41 19.71 15.75
N PHE A 256 -39.20 18.85 16.75
CA PHE A 256 -40.26 18.11 17.42
C PHE A 256 -41.24 19.03 18.16
N GLU A 257 -40.76 20.08 18.82
CA GLU A 257 -41.63 21.07 19.46
C GLU A 257 -42.53 21.78 18.45
N ARG A 258 -41.99 22.15 17.27
CA ARG A 258 -42.78 22.73 16.18
C ARG A 258 -43.82 21.74 15.63
N GLU A 259 -43.42 20.51 15.33
CA GLU A 259 -44.35 19.46 14.88
C GLU A 259 -45.47 19.20 15.91
N MET A 260 -45.14 19.22 17.20
CA MET A 260 -46.11 19.05 18.29
C MET A 260 -47.10 20.22 18.38
N LEU A 261 -46.62 21.45 18.22
CA LEU A 261 -47.47 22.64 18.19
C LEU A 261 -48.38 22.64 16.96
N GLU A 262 -47.87 22.29 15.78
CA GLU A 262 -48.69 22.16 14.57
C GLU A 262 -49.80 21.11 14.72
N ILE A 263 -49.51 19.97 15.36
CA ILE A 263 -50.54 18.95 15.67
C ILE A 263 -51.58 19.49 16.65
N LEU A 264 -51.17 20.23 17.69
CA LEU A 264 -52.07 20.83 18.67
C LEU A 264 -52.99 21.88 18.03
N ASP A 265 -52.43 22.76 17.20
CA ASP A 265 -53.18 23.80 16.48
C ASP A 265 -54.18 23.16 15.49
N GLY A 266 -53.79 22.07 14.82
CA GLY A 266 -54.68 21.27 13.97
C GLY A 266 -55.84 20.61 14.73
N LEU A 267 -55.59 20.15 15.96
CA LEU A 267 -56.64 19.59 16.81
C LEU A 267 -57.57 20.66 17.38
N GLU A 268 -57.07 21.86 17.66
CA GLU A 268 -57.89 22.97 18.14
C GLU A 268 -58.79 23.53 17.04
N SER A 269 -58.24 23.72 15.83
CA SER A 269 -58.99 24.17 14.65
C SER A 269 -60.08 23.18 14.24
N SER A 270 -59.79 21.87 14.18
CA SER A 270 -60.80 20.84 13.89
C SER A 270 -61.90 20.76 14.97
N LYS A 271 -61.55 21.00 16.24
CA LYS A 271 -62.53 21.07 17.34
C LYS A 271 -63.42 22.31 17.23
N LEU A 272 -62.89 23.44 16.76
CA LEU A 272 -63.65 24.67 16.49
C LEU A 272 -64.58 24.53 15.28
N GLU A 273 -64.11 23.91 14.18
CA GLU A 273 -64.94 23.62 13.00
C GLU A 273 -66.08 22.63 13.33
N ALA A 274 -65.80 21.56 14.08
CA ALA A 274 -66.83 20.61 14.52
C ALA A 274 -67.89 21.28 15.41
N LYS A 275 -67.51 22.32 16.17
CA LYS A 275 -68.43 23.14 16.98
C LYS A 275 -69.24 24.11 16.12
N ALA A 276 -68.64 24.70 15.08
CA ALA A 276 -69.28 25.59 14.13
C ALA A 276 -70.33 24.86 13.27
N VAL A 277 -70.01 23.67 12.74
CA VAL A 277 -70.95 22.83 11.97
C VAL A 277 -72.14 22.37 12.81
N ASN A 278 -71.92 22.07 14.10
CA ASN A 278 -73.03 21.76 15.02
C ASN A 278 -73.88 22.99 15.38
N SER A 279 -73.32 24.20 15.32
CA SER A 279 -74.08 25.44 15.52
C SER A 279 -74.86 25.87 14.27
N GLU A 280 -74.35 25.59 13.07
CA GLU A 280 -75.07 25.83 11.80
C GLU A 280 -76.25 24.86 11.64
N LYS A 281 -76.08 23.59 12.05
CA LYS A 281 -77.20 22.63 12.08
C LYS A 281 -78.32 22.99 13.06
N SER A 282 -78.09 23.85 14.06
CA SER A 282 -79.15 24.36 14.94
C SER A 282 -79.84 25.63 14.43
N LEU A 283 -79.31 26.26 13.38
CA LEU A 283 -79.82 27.51 12.79
C LEU A 283 -80.62 27.32 11.51
N VAL A 284 -80.77 26.09 10.99
CA VAL A 284 -81.73 25.81 9.92
C VAL A 284 -83.11 25.59 10.55
N PRO A 285 -84.10 26.48 10.35
CA PRO A 285 -85.44 26.26 10.88
C PRO A 285 -86.11 25.14 10.08
N ASN A 286 -86.73 24.20 10.79
CA ASN A 286 -87.73 23.33 10.18
C ASN A 286 -88.84 24.21 9.61
N SER A 287 -89.17 23.96 8.33
CA SER A 287 -90.24 24.56 7.53
C SER A 287 -91.54 24.85 8.29
#